data_AF-A0A5C6EAF6-F1
#
_entry.id   AF-A0A5C6EAF6-F1
#
_cell.length_a   1.000
_cell.length_b   1.000
_cell.length_c   1.000
_cell.angle_alpha   90.00
_cell.angle_beta   90.00
_cell.angle_gamma   90.00
#
_symmetry.space_group_name_H-M   'P 1'
#
loop_
_entity.id
_entity.type
_entity.pdbx_description
1 polymer ?
#
loop_
_entity_poly.entity_id
_entity_poly.type
_entity_poly.pdbx_seq_one_letter_code
_entity_poly.pdbx_strand_id
1 'polypeptide(L)'
;MVRFEVHPNQRSELPVIACEAPIHDIRRVRSSSGIATKRFVILTKVHWLDATWEVDLTLADRSLMGFRMLIGREAVRGRVLVDPSQSYIGGRPRKKKKKN
;
A
#
# COMPACT_ATOMS: atom_id res chain seq x y z
N MET A 1 -4.98 12.96 -14.11
CA MET A 1 -4.74 12.82 -12.65
C MET A 1 -5.78 11.87 -12.08
N VAL A 2 -5.51 11.26 -10.92
CA VAL A 2 -6.47 10.45 -10.16
C VAL A 2 -6.51 10.97 -8.73
N ARG A 3 -7.72 11.07 -8.16
CA ARG A 3 -7.96 11.41 -6.76
C ARG A 3 -8.43 10.17 -6.02
N PHE A 4 -7.89 9.97 -4.82
CA PHE A 4 -8.21 8.81 -4.01
C PHE A 4 -7.98 9.11 -2.53
N GLU A 5 -8.57 8.28 -1.68
CA GLU A 5 -8.48 8.41 -0.22
C GLU A 5 -7.66 7.25 0.35
N VAL A 6 -6.84 7.56 1.36
CA VAL A 6 -6.01 6.58 2.07
C VAL A 6 -6.37 6.61 3.55
N HIS A 7 -6.61 5.42 4.10
CA HIS A 7 -6.79 5.21 5.54
C HIS A 7 -5.52 4.59 6.14
N PRO A 8 -4.58 5.41 6.66
CA PRO A 8 -3.22 4.98 6.99
C PRO A 8 -3.14 4.07 8.24
N ASN A 9 -4.16 4.14 9.10
CA ASN A 9 -4.19 3.40 10.35
C ASN A 9 -4.92 2.07 10.19
N GLN A 10 -4.25 0.98 10.52
CA GLN A 10 -4.87 -0.35 10.50
C GLN A 10 -6.03 -0.43 11.52
N ARG A 11 -7.16 -1.01 11.10
CA ARG A 11 -8.40 -1.12 11.90
C ARG A 11 -9.02 0.22 12.35
N SER A 12 -8.67 1.32 11.67
CA SER A 12 -9.32 2.61 11.86
C SER A 12 -9.72 3.16 10.49
N GLU A 13 -10.90 3.76 10.41
CA GLU A 13 -11.33 4.52 9.23
C GLU A 13 -10.76 5.94 9.26
N LEU A 14 -10.28 6.40 10.41
CA LEU A 14 -9.73 7.74 10.59
C LEU A 14 -8.23 7.72 10.98
N PRO A 15 -7.44 8.74 10.55
CA PRO A 15 -7.85 9.81 9.65
C PRO A 15 -8.01 9.31 8.21
N VAL A 16 -8.72 10.07 7.38
CA VAL A 16 -8.73 9.90 5.92
C VAL A 16 -7.75 10.92 5.34
N ILE A 17 -6.87 10.48 4.45
CA ILE A 17 -5.95 11.36 3.73
C ILE A 17 -6.40 11.37 2.26
N ALA A 18 -6.85 12.53 1.80
CA ALA A 18 -7.10 12.76 0.38
C ALA A 18 -5.78 12.94 -0.36
N CYS A 19 -5.61 12.22 -1.46
CA CYS A 19 -4.42 12.22 -2.30
C CYS A 19 -4.79 12.50 -3.75
N GLU A 20 -3.87 13.13 -4.47
CA GLU A 20 -3.94 13.31 -5.91
C GLU A 20 -2.60 12.96 -6.54
N ALA A 21 -2.62 12.25 -7.67
CA ALA A 21 -1.41 11.88 -8.40
C ALA A 21 -1.67 11.78 -9.92
N PRO A 22 -0.64 11.97 -10.76
CA PRO A 22 -0.70 11.62 -12.18
C PRO A 22 -0.98 10.12 -12.36
N ILE A 23 -1.75 9.78 -13.39
CA ILE A 23 -1.91 8.38 -13.80
C ILE A 23 -0.69 8.05 -14.65
N HIS A 24 0.12 7.10 -14.19
CA HIS A 24 1.29 6.60 -14.91
C HIS A 24 0.91 5.52 -15.92
N ASP A 25 0.04 4.59 -15.52
CA ASP A 25 -0.39 3.44 -16.34
C ASP A 25 -1.80 2.95 -15.90
N ILE A 26 -2.43 2.08 -16.69
CA ILE A 26 -3.65 1.36 -16.33
C ILE A 26 -3.43 -0.13 -16.59
N ARG A 27 -3.38 -0.92 -15.51
CA ARG A 27 -3.05 -2.35 -15.59
C ARG A 27 -4.26 -3.23 -15.32
N ARG A 28 -4.40 -4.31 -16.09
CA ARG A 28 -5.38 -5.37 -15.81
C ARG A 28 -4.82 -6.31 -14.75
N VAL A 29 -5.42 -6.32 -13.57
CA VAL A 29 -4.95 -7.09 -12.41
C VAL A 29 -5.98 -8.14 -12.03
N ARG A 30 -5.55 -9.40 -11.93
CA ARG A 30 -6.38 -10.53 -11.49
C ARG A 30 -6.34 -10.64 -9.97
N SER A 31 -7.50 -10.66 -9.32
CA SER A 31 -7.64 -10.94 -7.89
C SER A 31 -7.54 -12.44 -7.60
N SER A 32 -7.42 -12.80 -6.32
CA SER A 32 -7.52 -14.19 -5.85
C SER A 32 -8.88 -14.82 -6.17
N SER A 33 -9.95 -14.04 -6.33
CA SER A 33 -11.25 -14.51 -6.82
C SER A 33 -11.26 -14.83 -8.33
N GLY A 34 -10.14 -14.66 -9.02
CA GLY A 34 -10.00 -14.95 -10.45
C GLY A 34 -10.52 -13.86 -11.38
N ILE A 35 -11.20 -12.84 -10.86
CA ILE A 35 -11.75 -11.72 -11.63
C ILE A 35 -10.64 -10.72 -11.95
N ALA A 36 -10.55 -10.30 -13.21
CA ALA A 36 -9.61 -9.30 -13.65
C ALA A 36 -10.26 -7.93 -13.73
N THR A 37 -9.69 -6.93 -13.05
CA THR A 37 -10.15 -5.54 -13.09
C THR A 37 -9.07 -4.61 -13.59
N LYS A 38 -9.45 -3.50 -14.24
CA LYS A 38 -8.52 -2.42 -14.59
C LYS A 38 -8.23 -1.60 -13.33
N ARG A 39 -6.96 -1.27 -13.11
CA ARG A 39 -6.51 -0.45 -11.98
C ARG A 39 -5.60 0.66 -12.47
N PHE A 40 -5.80 1.87 -11.94
CA PHE A 40 -4.86 2.95 -12.14
C PHE A 40 -3.54 2.63 -11.44
N VAL A 41 -2.44 2.97 -12.09
CA VAL A 41 -1.08 2.87 -11.56
C VAL A 41 -0.52 4.27 -11.41
N ILE A 42 0.07 4.54 -10.26
CA ILE A 42 0.80 5.79 -9.99
C ILE A 42 2.25 5.45 -9.63
N LEU A 43 3.17 6.37 -9.91
CA LEU A 43 4.54 6.28 -9.39
C LEU A 43 4.60 6.93 -8.01
N THR A 44 5.23 6.25 -7.07
CA THR A 44 5.45 6.79 -5.72
C THR A 44 6.73 6.25 -5.11
N LYS A 45 7.30 7.00 -4.16
CA LYS A 45 8.46 6.56 -3.38
C LYS A 45 8.01 5.75 -2.18
N VAL A 46 8.60 4.58 -2.01
CA VAL A 46 8.52 3.79 -0.78
C VAL A 46 9.72 4.13 0.08
N HIS A 47 9.45 4.46 1.34
CA HIS A 47 10.47 4.58 2.38
C HIS A 47 10.35 3.36 3.29
N TRP A 48 11.42 2.57 3.38
CA TRP A 48 11.45 1.34 4.17
C TRP A 48 12.79 1.24 4.89
N LEU A 49 12.77 1.35 6.23
CA LEU A 49 13.99 1.47 7.04
C LEU A 49 14.88 2.59 6.47
N ASP A 50 16.14 2.30 6.19
CA ASP A 50 17.12 3.26 5.66
C ASP A 50 17.14 3.31 4.12
N ALA A 51 16.20 2.64 3.46
CA ALA A 51 16.13 2.56 2.01
C ALA A 51 14.93 3.34 1.45
N THR A 52 15.13 3.96 0.30
CA THR A 52 14.07 4.65 -0.46
C THR A 52 14.18 4.33 -1.93
N TRP A 53 13.08 3.94 -2.57
CA TRP A 53 13.05 3.71 -4.02
C TRP A 53 11.65 3.94 -4.60
N GLU A 54 11.57 4.11 -5.91
CA GLU A 54 10.30 4.31 -6.63
C GLU A 54 9.63 2.97 -6.97
N VAL A 55 8.30 2.95 -6.90
CA VAL A 55 7.47 1.78 -7.24
C VAL A 55 6.22 2.17 -8.03
N ASP A 56 5.75 1.21 -8.83
CA ASP A 56 4.39 1.19 -9.37
C ASP A 56 3.39 0.84 -8.25
N LEU A 57 2.49 1.76 -7.93
CA LEU A 57 1.38 1.52 -7.01
C LEU A 57 0.05 1.40 -7.76
N THR A 58 -0.55 0.21 -7.72
CA THR A 58 -1.91 -0.02 -8.26
C THR A 58 -2.97 0.40 -7.24
N LEU A 59 -3.87 1.31 -7.62
CA LEU A 59 -5.00 1.74 -6.80
C LEU A 59 -6.15 0.73 -6.86
N ALA A 60 -6.62 0.30 -5.70
CA ALA A 60 -7.80 -0.57 -5.55
C ALA A 60 -8.41 -0.38 -4.15
N ASP A 61 -9.74 -0.49 -4.06
CA ASP A 61 -10.42 -0.52 -2.78
C ASP A 61 -10.11 -1.83 -2.05
N ARG A 62 -9.57 -1.69 -0.83
CA ARG A 62 -9.25 -2.79 0.09
C ARG A 62 -9.74 -2.48 1.50
N SER A 63 -10.78 -1.64 1.63
CA SER A 63 -11.37 -1.22 2.90
C SER A 63 -11.75 -2.40 3.82
N LEU A 64 -12.24 -3.49 3.22
CA LEU A 64 -12.65 -4.72 3.91
C LEU A 64 -11.49 -5.67 4.28
N MET A 65 -10.25 -5.37 3.87
CA MET A 65 -9.10 -6.26 4.12
C MET A 65 -8.42 -5.97 5.46
N GLY A 66 -7.95 -7.03 6.13
CA GLY A 66 -7.15 -6.94 7.35
C GLY A 66 -5.80 -6.26 7.18
N PHE A 67 -5.33 -6.08 5.95
CA PHE A 67 -4.21 -5.21 5.57
C PHE A 67 -4.59 -4.48 4.27
N ARG A 68 -4.62 -3.15 4.30
CA ARG A 68 -5.07 -2.34 3.14
C ARG A 68 -3.98 -2.11 2.10
N MET A 69 -2.71 -2.16 2.52
CA MET A 69 -1.54 -2.05 1.63
C MET A 69 -0.95 -3.44 1.40
N LEU A 70 -0.70 -3.77 0.13
CA LEU A 70 -0.01 -5.00 -0.27
C LEU A 70 1.25 -4.63 -1.01
N ILE A 71 2.37 -5.22 -0.61
CA ILE A 71 3.64 -5.07 -1.32
C ILE A 71 3.88 -6.33 -2.13
N GLY A 72 3.87 -6.18 -3.46
CA GLY A 72 4.14 -7.27 -4.39
C GLY A 72 5.64 -7.50 -4.60
N ARG A 73 5.98 -8.66 -5.16
CA ARG A 73 7.38 -9.06 -5.45
C ARG A 73 8.14 -8.03 -6.30
N GLU A 74 7.49 -7.43 -7.29
CA GLU A 74 8.12 -6.44 -8.18
C GLU A 74 8.61 -5.21 -7.41
N ALA A 75 7.86 -4.76 -6.39
CA ALA A 75 8.24 -3.61 -5.58
C ALA A 75 9.46 -3.87 -4.70
N VAL A 76 9.81 -5.14 -4.42
CA VAL A 76 10.88 -5.51 -3.47
C VAL A 76 12.02 -6.30 -4.10
N ARG A 77 11.91 -6.63 -5.40
CA ARG A 77 12.90 -7.44 -6.12
C ARG A 77 14.31 -6.85 -5.99
N GLY A 78 15.25 -7.68 -5.56
CA GLY A 78 16.66 -7.29 -5.38
C GLY A 78 16.92 -6.28 -4.26
N ARG A 79 15.93 -6.01 -3.40
CA ARG A 79 16.02 -5.01 -2.32
C ARG A 79 15.68 -5.57 -0.94
N VAL A 80 14.75 -6.52 -0.87
CA VAL A 80 14.26 -7.07 0.40
C VAL A 80 14.28 -8.59 0.37
N LEU A 81 14.70 -9.19 1.49
CA LEU A 81 14.48 -10.60 1.82
C LEU A 81 13.30 -10.69 2.80
N VAL A 82 12.33 -11.56 2.51
CA VAL A 82 11.17 -11.77 3.38
C VAL A 82 11.41 -13.02 4.22
N ASP A 83 11.47 -12.85 5.54
CA ASP A 83 11.43 -13.93 6.52
C ASP A 83 10.00 -14.04 7.09
N PRO A 84 9.22 -15.08 6.72
CA PRO A 84 7.85 -15.24 7.20
C PRO A 84 7.71 -15.54 8.69
N SER A 85 8.79 -15.93 9.38
CA SER A 85 8.77 -16.22 10.82
C SER A 85 8.81 -14.96 11.68
N GLN A 86 9.17 -13.82 11.08
CA GLN A 86 9.33 -12.55 11.78
C GLN A 86 8.28 -11.52 11.37
N SER A 87 8.05 -10.54 12.24
CA SER A 87 7.11 -9.44 11.99
C SER A 87 7.58 -8.19 12.70
N TYR A 88 7.36 -7.03 12.09
CA TYR A 88 7.72 -5.72 12.64
C TYR A 88 9.22 -5.54 12.93
N ILE A 89 10.09 -6.07 12.07
CA ILE A 89 11.56 -5.92 12.18
C ILE A 89 11.97 -4.44 12.24
N GLY A 90 11.30 -3.55 11.50
CA GLY A 90 11.50 -2.10 11.55
C GLY A 90 10.76 -1.37 12.67
N GLY A 91 10.32 -2.09 13.70
CA GLY A 91 9.53 -1.55 14.79
C GLY A 91 8.02 -1.64 14.55
N ARG A 92 7.26 -1.54 15.64
CA ARG A 92 5.79 -1.55 15.60
C ARG A 92 5.27 -0.13 15.41
N PRO A 93 4.29 0.09 14.51
CA PRO A 93 3.61 1.38 14.43
C PRO A 93 2.99 1.72 15.78
N ARG A 94 3.29 2.91 16.31
CA ARG A 94 2.70 3.39 17.56
C ARG A 94 1.19 3.50 17.37
N LYS A 95 0.40 2.76 18.17
CA LYS A 95 -1.04 3.01 18.27
C LYS A 95 -1.23 4.42 18.82
N LYS A 96 -1.71 5.35 18.01
CA LYS A 96 -2.13 6.66 18.53
C LYS A 96 -3.26 6.41 19.54
N LYS A 97 -3.05 6.74 20.81
CA LYS A 97 -4.12 6.74 21.82
C LYS A 97 -5.22 7.67 21.30
N LYS A 98 -6.48 7.20 21.31
CA LYS A 98 -7.63 8.10 21.13
C LYS A 98 -7.52 9.18 22.21
N LYS A 99 -7.48 10.46 21.83
CA LYS A 99 -7.80 11.53 22.79
C LYS A 99 -9.29 11.40 23.08
N ASN A 100 -9.63 11.26 24.37
CA ASN A 100 -11.01 11.32 24.85
C ASN A 100 -11.64 12.67 24.48
#